data_AF-A0A7J4E5K0-F1
#
_entry.id   AF-A0A7J4E5K0-F1
#
_cell.length_a   1.000
_cell.length_b   1.000
_cell.length_c   1.000
_cell.angle_alpha   90.00
_cell.angle_beta   90.00
_cell.angle_gamma   90.00
#
_symmetry.space_group_name_H-M   'P 1'
#
loop_
_entity.id
_entity.type
_entity.pdbx_description
1 polymer ?
#
loop_
_entity_poly.entity_id
_entity_poly.type
_entity_poly.pdbx_seq_one_letter_code
_entity_poly.pdbx_strand_id
1 'polypeptide(L)'
;MDIKHIPKINVENAEAREYVISAAKYWVKEFGIDGYRLDHAIGPSLDFWKEFKKEVKKINKDFALIGEAGKALGAYLNETIKKELVETLWITNSASARVKKRIRALVEKGDLESCIEFNDLMMKELEGVTDACIDFTFRDLAWALADKKIDFREFWKKLGRHYGRFGGGSESPQGRPFGLKEPKPEGLRNAGFHSEAQAKEEGSRAKARGSYLISLLSNHDCGRFLAEFGKSPAEFSSILQFLVKGPTLIYYGEEIGLKGGGKFEGARHFMPWDKRSWDKELLEHYQGLCGLRTS
;
A
#
# COMPACT_ATOMS: atom_id res chain seq x y z
N MET A 1 17.07 5.11 -15.84
CA MET A 1 17.33 3.88 -16.62
C MET A 1 16.44 3.88 -17.85
N ASP A 2 16.95 3.44 -19.00
CA ASP A 2 16.14 3.20 -20.19
C ASP A 2 15.37 1.87 -20.01
N ILE A 3 14.06 1.87 -20.29
CA ILE A 3 13.17 0.70 -20.19
C ILE A 3 13.68 -0.46 -21.07
N LYS A 4 14.42 -0.16 -22.14
CA LYS A 4 15.04 -1.17 -23.01
C LYS A 4 15.95 -2.17 -22.30
N HIS A 5 16.49 -1.81 -21.13
CA HIS A 5 17.35 -2.69 -20.34
C HIS A 5 16.60 -3.56 -19.32
N ILE A 6 15.26 -3.46 -19.24
CA ILE A 6 14.42 -4.21 -18.30
C ILE A 6 13.37 -5.00 -19.10
N PRO A 7 13.76 -6.09 -19.79
CA PRO A 7 12.83 -6.84 -20.63
C PRO A 7 11.74 -7.50 -19.79
N LYS A 8 10.49 -7.41 -20.26
CA LYS A 8 9.35 -8.08 -19.62
C LYS A 8 9.50 -9.59 -19.70
N ILE A 9 9.52 -10.26 -18.55
CA ILE A 9 9.50 -11.73 -18.49
C ILE A 9 8.14 -12.23 -18.97
N ASN A 10 8.14 -13.16 -19.93
CA ASN A 10 6.92 -13.80 -20.42
C ASN A 10 6.50 -14.95 -19.48
N VAL A 11 5.74 -14.62 -18.44
CA VAL A 11 5.20 -15.61 -17.48
C VAL A 11 4.08 -16.49 -18.05
N GLU A 12 3.70 -16.33 -19.32
CA GLU A 12 2.81 -17.27 -20.02
C GLU A 12 3.60 -18.44 -20.63
N ASN A 13 4.92 -18.31 -20.78
CA ASN A 13 5.79 -19.45 -21.07
C ASN A 13 5.94 -20.31 -19.79
N ALA A 14 5.73 -21.62 -19.93
CA ALA A 14 5.70 -22.54 -18.80
C ALA A 14 7.05 -22.60 -18.03
N GLU A 15 8.17 -22.62 -18.74
CA GLU A 15 9.51 -22.68 -18.13
C GLU A 15 9.81 -21.38 -17.36
N ALA A 16 9.50 -20.22 -17.94
CA ALA A 16 9.68 -18.93 -17.28
C ALA A 16 8.80 -18.81 -16.03
N ARG A 17 7.54 -19.26 -16.11
CA ARG A 17 6.60 -19.30 -14.98
C ARG A 17 7.12 -20.17 -13.84
N GLU A 18 7.51 -21.41 -14.16
CA GLU A 18 8.06 -22.35 -13.19
C GLU A 18 9.33 -21.80 -12.53
N TYR A 19 10.21 -21.19 -13.33
CA TYR A 19 11.44 -20.58 -12.82
C TYR A 19 11.14 -19.46 -11.81
N VAL A 20 10.26 -18.51 -12.15
CA VAL A 20 9.90 -17.39 -11.26
C VAL A 20 9.26 -17.89 -9.96
N ILE A 21 8.33 -18.84 -10.05
CA ILE A 21 7.66 -19.42 -8.87
C ILE A 21 8.68 -20.20 -8.01
N SER A 22 9.58 -20.96 -8.63
CA SER A 22 10.60 -21.72 -7.91
C SER A 22 11.60 -20.81 -7.19
N ALA A 23 12.03 -19.73 -7.85
CA ALA A 23 12.86 -18.70 -7.25
C ALA A 23 12.17 -18.04 -6.05
N ALA A 24 10.87 -17.75 -6.14
CA ALA A 24 10.11 -17.24 -5.01
C ALA A 24 10.08 -18.25 -3.84
N LYS A 25 9.74 -19.52 -4.11
CA LYS A 25 9.69 -20.57 -3.09
C LYS A 25 11.03 -20.78 -2.38
N TYR A 26 12.15 -20.63 -3.09
CA TYR A 26 13.48 -20.73 -2.52
C TYR A 26 13.68 -19.75 -1.35
N TRP A 27 13.37 -18.46 -1.54
CA TRP A 27 13.55 -17.48 -0.45
C TRP A 27 12.65 -17.75 0.75
N VAL A 28 11.40 -18.20 0.51
CA VAL A 28 10.49 -18.57 1.60
C VAL A 28 11.03 -19.76 2.39
N LYS A 29 11.59 -20.78 1.73
CA LYS A 29 12.08 -22.00 2.38
C LYS A 29 13.43 -21.80 3.08
N GLU A 30 14.38 -21.19 2.40
CA GLU A 30 15.77 -21.12 2.87
C GLU A 30 15.97 -20.00 3.90
N PHE A 31 15.25 -18.88 3.74
CA PHE A 31 15.43 -17.70 4.60
C PHE A 31 14.24 -17.41 5.50
N GLY A 32 13.11 -18.10 5.31
CA GLY A 32 11.94 -17.93 6.17
C GLY A 32 11.33 -16.52 6.11
N ILE A 33 11.44 -15.82 4.98
CA ILE A 33 10.83 -14.49 4.83
C ILE A 33 9.31 -14.53 4.98
N ASP A 34 8.70 -13.44 5.46
CA ASP A 34 7.27 -13.40 5.81
C ASP A 34 6.36 -12.93 4.67
N GLY A 35 6.92 -12.37 3.60
CA GLY A 35 6.10 -11.83 2.52
C GLY A 35 6.87 -11.27 1.34
N TYR A 36 6.12 -10.95 0.28
CA TYR A 36 6.60 -10.22 -0.89
C TYR A 36 5.81 -8.94 -1.11
N ARG A 37 6.55 -7.85 -1.35
CA ARG A 37 6.05 -6.69 -2.10
C ARG A 37 6.25 -6.98 -3.59
N LEU A 38 5.15 -7.13 -4.31
CA LEU A 38 5.12 -7.45 -5.74
C LEU A 38 5.21 -6.16 -6.55
N ASP A 39 6.40 -5.91 -7.09
CA ASP A 39 6.66 -4.79 -8.00
C ASP A 39 5.78 -4.86 -9.24
N HIS A 40 5.19 -3.74 -9.64
CA HIS A 40 4.39 -3.64 -10.85
C HIS A 40 3.39 -4.80 -11.01
N ALA A 41 2.61 -5.09 -9.96
CA ALA A 41 1.76 -6.29 -9.89
C ALA A 41 0.64 -6.33 -10.94
N ILE A 42 0.35 -5.20 -11.58
CA ILE A 42 -0.55 -5.07 -12.73
C ILE A 42 0.06 -5.51 -14.08
N GLY A 43 1.34 -5.89 -14.11
CA GLY A 43 2.08 -6.29 -15.31
C GLY A 43 1.97 -7.78 -15.69
N PRO A 44 2.11 -8.73 -14.74
CA PRO A 44 1.81 -10.15 -14.95
C PRO A 44 0.32 -10.46 -14.97
N SER A 45 -0.09 -11.63 -15.47
CA SER A 45 -1.49 -12.04 -15.53
C SER A 45 -2.06 -12.43 -14.16
N LEU A 46 -3.37 -12.28 -13.97
CA LEU A 46 -4.03 -12.72 -12.75
C LEU A 46 -3.90 -14.24 -12.54
N ASP A 47 -3.88 -15.03 -13.61
CA ASP A 47 -3.73 -16.48 -13.50
C ASP A 47 -2.32 -16.87 -13.06
N PHE A 48 -1.28 -16.14 -13.49
CA PHE A 48 0.04 -16.23 -12.87
C PHE A 48 -0.01 -15.93 -11.37
N TRP A 49 -0.63 -14.82 -10.96
CA TRP A 49 -0.68 -14.46 -9.54
C TRP A 49 -1.49 -15.44 -8.68
N LYS A 50 -2.57 -16.03 -9.20
CA LYS A 50 -3.32 -17.10 -8.51
C LYS A 50 -2.43 -18.30 -8.22
N GLU A 51 -1.66 -18.73 -9.21
CA GLU A 51 -0.73 -19.84 -9.06
C GLU A 51 0.42 -19.50 -8.12
N PHE A 52 1.05 -18.34 -8.32
CA PHE A 52 2.10 -17.82 -7.45
C PHE A 52 1.65 -17.82 -5.98
N LYS A 53 0.49 -17.21 -5.69
CA LYS A 53 -0.10 -17.17 -4.35
C LYS A 53 -0.33 -18.56 -3.78
N LYS A 54 -0.91 -19.46 -4.58
CA LYS A 54 -1.14 -20.85 -4.17
C LYS A 54 0.17 -21.54 -3.80
N GLU A 55 1.21 -21.38 -4.61
CA GLU A 55 2.49 -22.08 -4.42
C GLU A 55 3.29 -21.57 -3.22
N VAL A 56 3.34 -20.25 -2.99
CA VAL A 56 4.02 -19.71 -1.79
C VAL A 56 3.22 -20.02 -0.51
N LYS A 57 1.87 -19.96 -0.57
CA LYS A 57 1.01 -20.26 0.58
C LYS A 57 0.95 -21.74 0.95
N LYS A 58 1.37 -22.65 0.06
CA LYS A 58 1.62 -24.06 0.41
C LYS A 58 2.79 -24.20 1.40
N ILE A 59 3.76 -23.29 1.37
CA ILE A 59 4.94 -23.31 2.24
C ILE A 59 4.62 -22.59 3.55
N ASN A 60 4.07 -21.37 3.46
CA ASN A 60 3.64 -20.58 4.62
C ASN A 60 2.24 -19.98 4.35
N LYS A 61 1.22 -20.44 5.07
CA LYS A 61 -0.17 -19.99 4.89
C LYS A 61 -0.36 -18.50 5.20
N ASP A 62 0.43 -17.99 6.14
CA ASP A 62 0.39 -16.60 6.62
C ASP A 62 1.30 -15.68 5.79
N PHE A 63 1.98 -16.22 4.76
CA PHE A 63 2.87 -15.45 3.90
C PHE A 63 2.14 -14.29 3.21
N ALA A 64 2.61 -13.06 3.43
CA ALA A 64 1.94 -11.85 2.97
C ALA A 64 2.31 -11.50 1.52
N LEU A 65 1.29 -11.28 0.68
CA LEU A 65 1.48 -10.75 -0.68
C LEU A 65 0.92 -9.34 -0.81
N ILE A 66 1.82 -8.38 -1.00
CA ILE A 66 1.50 -6.95 -1.08
C ILE A 66 1.69 -6.49 -2.52
N GLY A 67 0.60 -6.22 -3.23
CA GLY A 67 0.61 -5.74 -4.60
C GLY A 67 0.92 -4.25 -4.72
N GLU A 68 1.79 -3.89 -5.65
CA GLU A 68 1.82 -2.54 -6.18
C GLU A 68 0.87 -2.43 -7.38
N ALA A 69 -0.27 -1.76 -7.19
CA ALA A 69 -1.26 -1.51 -8.22
C ALA A 69 -1.66 -0.04 -8.24
N GLY A 70 -1.44 0.61 -9.37
CA GLY A 70 -1.66 2.04 -9.54
C GLY A 70 -0.34 2.80 -9.58
N LYS A 71 -0.44 4.12 -9.51
CA LYS A 71 0.73 5.02 -9.50
C LYS A 71 0.37 6.21 -8.62
N ALA A 72 1.16 6.47 -7.58
CA ALA A 72 0.94 7.63 -6.71
C ALA A 72 1.20 8.91 -7.50
N LEU A 73 0.12 9.52 -7.99
CA LEU A 73 0.07 10.63 -8.93
C LEU A 73 0.91 10.43 -10.22
N GLY A 74 0.37 10.87 -11.35
CA GLY A 74 1.21 11.59 -12.30
C GLY A 74 1.94 12.69 -11.55
N ALA A 75 3.18 12.46 -11.12
CA ALA A 75 3.65 13.01 -9.84
C ALA A 75 3.59 14.56 -9.81
N TYR A 76 2.52 15.04 -9.18
CA TYR A 76 2.07 16.43 -9.07
C TYR A 76 1.86 17.18 -10.41
N LEU A 77 0.61 17.21 -10.89
CA LEU A 77 0.01 18.25 -11.77
C LEU A 77 0.56 18.52 -13.19
N ASN A 78 1.53 17.78 -13.74
CA ASN A 78 1.91 17.97 -15.16
C ASN A 78 2.46 16.73 -15.89
N GLU A 79 2.33 15.54 -15.30
CA GLU A 79 2.63 14.30 -16.00
C GLU A 79 1.36 13.44 -16.02
N THR A 80 0.57 13.56 -17.07
CA THR A 80 -0.50 12.63 -17.43
C THR A 80 -0.05 11.19 -17.18
N ILE A 81 -0.95 10.30 -16.73
CA ILE A 81 -0.68 8.86 -16.76
C ILE A 81 -0.18 8.54 -18.17
N LYS A 82 1.10 8.17 -18.32
CA LYS A 82 1.69 8.03 -19.66
C LYS A 82 0.93 6.95 -20.41
N LYS A 83 0.42 7.26 -21.60
CA LYS A 83 -0.37 6.31 -22.42
C LYS A 83 0.43 5.02 -22.67
N GLU A 84 1.73 5.16 -22.85
CA GLU A 84 2.66 4.06 -23.05
C GLU A 84 2.69 3.13 -21.83
N LEU A 85 2.65 3.69 -20.60
CA LEU A 85 2.61 2.88 -19.38
C LEU A 85 1.32 2.08 -19.30
N VAL A 86 0.18 2.69 -19.67
CA VAL A 86 -1.13 2.04 -19.67
C VAL A 86 -1.15 0.85 -20.62
N GLU A 87 -0.52 0.97 -21.79
CA GLU A 87 -0.42 -0.11 -22.78
C GLU A 87 0.43 -1.30 -22.30
N THR A 88 1.36 -1.09 -21.36
CA THR A 88 2.16 -2.18 -20.76
C THR A 88 1.41 -3.00 -19.72
N LEU A 89 0.31 -2.48 -19.18
CA LEU A 89 -0.45 -3.15 -18.11
C LEU A 89 -1.14 -4.39 -18.66
N TRP A 90 -1.05 -5.52 -17.98
CA TRP A 90 -1.75 -6.71 -18.44
C TRP A 90 -3.26 -6.50 -18.46
N ILE A 91 -3.80 -5.81 -17.45
CA ILE A 91 -5.22 -5.54 -17.34
C ILE A 91 -5.76 -4.79 -18.56
N THR A 92 -5.00 -3.88 -19.14
CA THR A 92 -5.45 -3.14 -20.33
C THR A 92 -5.39 -4.01 -21.58
N ASN A 93 -4.51 -5.01 -21.60
CA ASN A 93 -4.42 -5.98 -22.69
C ASN A 93 -5.54 -7.02 -22.63
N SER A 94 -5.86 -7.54 -21.44
CA SER A 94 -6.90 -8.56 -21.23
C SER A 94 -8.32 -7.99 -21.10
N ALA A 95 -8.48 -6.70 -20.80
CA ALA A 95 -9.79 -6.10 -20.58
C ALA A 95 -10.66 -5.95 -21.84
N SER A 96 -11.98 -5.88 -21.65
CA SER A 96 -12.92 -5.59 -22.74
C SER A 96 -12.69 -4.21 -23.36
N ALA A 97 -13.12 -4.01 -24.62
CA ALA A 97 -13.00 -2.73 -25.32
C ALA A 97 -13.62 -1.55 -24.53
N ARG A 98 -14.72 -1.80 -23.80
CA ARG A 98 -15.37 -0.80 -22.94
C ARG A 98 -14.46 -0.35 -21.80
N VAL A 99 -13.78 -1.29 -21.14
CA VAL A 99 -12.85 -0.99 -20.05
C VAL A 99 -11.60 -0.29 -20.58
N LYS A 100 -11.04 -0.72 -21.72
CA LYS A 100 -9.92 -0.02 -22.38
C LYS A 100 -10.28 1.43 -22.71
N LYS A 101 -11.48 1.67 -23.26
CA LYS A 101 -11.98 3.01 -23.55
C LYS A 101 -12.11 3.86 -22.28
N ARG A 102 -12.62 3.28 -21.19
CA ARG A 102 -12.72 3.97 -19.89
C ARG A 102 -11.35 4.35 -19.35
N ILE A 103 -10.40 3.42 -19.33
CA ILE A 103 -9.03 3.68 -18.85
C ILE A 103 -8.38 4.80 -19.67
N ARG A 104 -8.49 4.78 -21.00
CA ARG A 104 -7.98 5.87 -21.85
C ARG A 104 -8.61 7.22 -21.51
N ALA A 105 -9.92 7.27 -21.28
CA ALA A 105 -10.59 8.51 -20.91
C ALA A 105 -10.11 9.05 -19.55
N LEU A 106 -9.88 8.19 -18.55
CA LEU A 106 -9.32 8.59 -17.26
C LEU A 106 -7.90 9.16 -17.43
N VAL A 107 -7.10 8.49 -18.25
CA VAL A 107 -5.72 8.90 -18.57
C VAL A 107 -5.70 10.25 -19.28
N GLU A 108 -6.53 10.44 -20.29
CA GLU A 108 -6.63 11.70 -21.06
C GLU A 108 -7.08 12.88 -20.19
N LYS A 109 -8.02 12.66 -19.27
CA LYS A 109 -8.50 13.72 -18.37
C LYS A 109 -7.43 14.13 -17.35
N GLY A 110 -6.69 13.16 -16.80
CA GLY A 110 -5.53 13.40 -15.93
C GLY A 110 -5.82 14.18 -14.64
N ASP A 111 -7.08 14.37 -14.26
CA ASP A 111 -7.46 15.07 -13.04
C ASP A 111 -7.42 14.15 -11.80
N LEU A 112 -7.53 14.74 -10.61
CA LEU A 112 -7.45 14.01 -9.34
C LEU A 112 -8.49 12.87 -9.25
N GLU A 113 -9.73 13.11 -9.68
CA GLU A 113 -10.76 12.07 -9.66
C GLU A 113 -10.42 10.91 -10.60
N SER A 114 -9.84 11.21 -11.78
CA SER A 114 -9.43 10.18 -12.73
C SER A 114 -8.26 9.36 -12.22
N CYS A 115 -7.31 9.97 -11.52
CA CYS A 115 -6.22 9.27 -10.83
C CYS A 115 -6.75 8.35 -9.72
N ILE A 116 -7.66 8.85 -8.87
CA ILE A 116 -8.30 8.05 -7.81
C ILE A 116 -9.06 6.86 -8.40
N GLU A 117 -9.87 7.10 -9.43
CA GLU A 117 -10.62 6.04 -10.09
C GLU A 117 -9.71 5.00 -10.73
N PHE A 118 -8.63 5.44 -11.39
CA PHE A 118 -7.65 4.55 -11.96
C PHE A 118 -6.97 3.67 -10.90
N ASN A 119 -6.45 4.28 -9.82
CA ASN A 119 -5.81 3.55 -8.72
C ASN A 119 -6.77 2.53 -8.09
N ASP A 120 -8.01 2.92 -7.81
CA ASP A 120 -9.02 2.04 -7.25
C ASP A 120 -9.33 0.85 -8.17
N LEU A 121 -9.46 1.09 -9.47
CA LEU A 121 -9.66 0.03 -10.45
C LEU A 121 -8.47 -0.95 -10.45
N MET A 122 -7.24 -0.44 -10.47
CA MET A 122 -6.05 -1.29 -10.50
C MET A 122 -5.92 -2.13 -9.22
N MET A 123 -6.11 -1.51 -8.04
CA MET A 123 -6.04 -2.22 -6.76
C MET A 123 -7.16 -3.25 -6.62
N LYS A 124 -8.37 -2.95 -7.11
CA LYS A 124 -9.51 -3.88 -7.08
C LYS A 124 -9.23 -5.15 -7.87
N GLU A 125 -8.49 -5.05 -8.97
CA GLU A 125 -8.18 -6.18 -9.85
C GLU A 125 -7.15 -7.14 -9.25
N LEU A 126 -6.39 -6.67 -8.26
CA LEU A 126 -5.51 -7.53 -7.46
C LEU A 126 -6.25 -8.21 -6.29
N GLU A 127 -7.53 -7.93 -6.05
CA GLU A 127 -8.29 -8.63 -5.02
C GLU A 127 -8.36 -10.13 -5.30
N GLY A 128 -8.07 -10.93 -4.28
CA GLY A 128 -8.08 -12.39 -4.35
C GLY A 128 -6.75 -13.00 -4.79
N VAL A 129 -5.89 -12.25 -5.50
CA VAL A 129 -4.53 -12.70 -5.87
C VAL A 129 -3.42 -12.08 -5.03
N THR A 130 -3.72 -10.98 -4.33
CA THR A 130 -2.88 -10.40 -3.27
C THR A 130 -3.61 -10.49 -1.93
N ASP A 131 -2.88 -10.27 -0.84
CA ASP A 131 -3.46 -10.13 0.51
C ASP A 131 -3.60 -8.65 0.89
N ALA A 132 -2.73 -7.78 0.33
CA ALA A 132 -2.80 -6.33 0.50
C ALA A 132 -2.35 -5.59 -0.77
N CYS A 133 -2.65 -4.29 -0.86
CA CYS A 133 -2.14 -3.39 -1.90
C CYS A 133 -1.61 -2.10 -1.29
N ILE A 134 -0.61 -1.50 -1.93
CA ILE A 134 -0.14 -0.15 -1.59
C ILE A 134 -1.23 0.87 -1.94
N ASP A 135 -1.68 1.64 -0.95
CA ASP A 135 -2.82 2.55 -1.07
C ASP A 135 -2.42 3.90 -1.68
N PHE A 136 -2.23 3.91 -2.99
CA PHE A 136 -1.92 5.13 -3.73
C PHE A 136 -3.07 6.15 -3.72
N THR A 137 -4.32 5.73 -3.50
CA THR A 137 -5.46 6.64 -3.40
C THR A 137 -5.41 7.46 -2.10
N PHE A 138 -5.15 6.81 -0.95
CA PHE A 138 -4.92 7.53 0.31
C PHE A 138 -3.77 8.53 0.17
N ARG A 139 -2.64 8.09 -0.41
CA ARG A 139 -1.49 8.95 -0.66
C ARG A 139 -1.90 10.18 -1.46
N ASP A 140 -2.55 9.98 -2.60
CA ASP A 140 -2.89 11.07 -3.52
C ASP A 140 -3.87 12.07 -2.89
N LEU A 141 -4.81 11.59 -2.06
CA LEU A 141 -5.71 12.42 -1.27
C LEU A 141 -4.98 13.21 -0.18
N ALA A 142 -4.05 12.58 0.55
CA ALA A 142 -3.28 13.22 1.60
C ALA A 142 -2.41 14.35 1.05
N TRP A 143 -1.76 14.10 -0.10
CA TRP A 143 -0.99 15.11 -0.81
C TRP A 143 -1.90 16.24 -1.32
N ALA A 144 -3.02 15.92 -1.98
CA ALA A 144 -3.95 16.94 -2.49
C ALA A 144 -4.50 17.85 -1.37
N LEU A 145 -4.72 17.30 -0.17
CA LEU A 145 -5.12 18.06 1.01
C LEU A 145 -4.01 19.01 1.47
N ALA A 146 -2.77 18.54 1.57
CA ALA A 146 -1.63 19.38 1.98
C ALA A 146 -1.32 20.49 0.97
N ASP A 147 -1.54 20.22 -0.32
CA ASP A 147 -1.41 21.21 -1.40
C ASP A 147 -2.65 22.10 -1.58
N LYS A 148 -3.64 21.99 -0.67
CA LYS A 148 -4.86 22.81 -0.67
C LYS A 148 -5.70 22.71 -1.95
N LYS A 149 -5.53 21.63 -2.72
CA LYS A 149 -6.36 21.33 -3.91
C LYS A 149 -7.75 20.86 -3.55
N ILE A 150 -7.88 20.28 -2.36
CA ILE A 150 -9.13 19.83 -1.77
C ILE A 150 -9.16 20.30 -0.31
N ASP A 151 -10.36 20.53 0.22
CA ASP A 151 -10.54 20.79 1.64
C ASP A 151 -10.69 19.49 2.45
N PHE A 152 -10.75 19.62 3.78
CA PHE A 152 -10.87 18.48 4.69
C PHE A 152 -12.19 17.70 4.51
N ARG A 153 -13.28 18.38 4.14
CA ARG A 153 -14.58 17.76 3.90
C ARG A 153 -14.53 16.92 2.63
N GLU A 154 -13.91 17.45 1.58
CA GLU A 154 -13.66 16.76 0.32
C GLU A 154 -12.75 15.56 0.51
N PHE A 155 -11.68 15.69 1.30
CA PHE A 155 -10.79 14.58 1.67
C PHE A 155 -11.58 13.40 2.24
N TRP A 156 -12.37 13.61 3.31
CA TRP A 156 -13.15 12.54 3.92
C TRP A 156 -14.23 11.99 2.99
N LYS A 157 -14.88 12.85 2.20
CA LYS A 157 -15.89 12.41 1.22
C LYS A 157 -15.27 11.50 0.17
N LYS A 158 -14.07 11.81 -0.34
CA LYS A 158 -13.37 11.02 -1.37
C LYS A 158 -12.79 9.74 -0.75
N LEU A 159 -12.17 9.84 0.43
CA LEU A 159 -11.62 8.72 1.17
C LEU A 159 -12.68 7.69 1.55
N GLY A 160 -13.86 8.14 2.02
CA GLY A 160 -14.98 7.26 2.34
C GLY A 160 -15.49 6.49 1.12
N ARG A 161 -15.56 7.14 -0.06
CA ARG A 161 -15.89 6.45 -1.32
C ARG A 161 -14.84 5.40 -1.69
N HIS A 162 -13.56 5.74 -1.53
CA HIS A 162 -12.45 4.84 -1.79
C HIS A 162 -12.50 3.59 -0.90
N TYR A 163 -12.47 3.75 0.43
CA TYR A 163 -12.52 2.62 1.36
C TYR A 163 -13.83 1.81 1.28
N GLY A 164 -14.95 2.45 0.91
CA GLY A 164 -16.22 1.77 0.66
C GLY A 164 -16.14 0.74 -0.47
N ARG A 165 -15.27 0.92 -1.47
CA ARG A 165 -15.10 0.00 -2.61
C ARG A 165 -14.40 -1.31 -2.24
N PHE A 166 -13.63 -1.32 -1.16
CA PHE A 166 -12.85 -2.48 -0.70
C PHE A 166 -13.54 -3.24 0.45
N GLY A 167 -14.88 -3.15 0.54
CA GLY A 167 -15.68 -3.85 1.54
C GLY A 167 -15.63 -3.18 2.92
N GLY A 168 -15.76 -1.86 2.94
CA GLY A 168 -15.47 -0.99 4.06
C GLY A 168 -16.14 -1.35 5.40
N GLY A 169 -15.50 -0.93 6.49
CA GLY A 169 -16.24 -0.62 7.71
C GLY A 169 -17.00 0.68 7.52
N SER A 170 -18.01 0.69 6.65
CA SER A 170 -19.02 1.74 6.57
C SER A 170 -20.38 1.12 6.86
N GLU A 171 -20.52 0.54 8.04
CA GLU A 171 -21.68 0.84 8.85
C GLU A 171 -21.20 1.91 9.83
N SER A 172 -21.92 3.02 9.96
CA SER A 172 -21.98 3.70 11.24
C SER A 172 -23.03 2.96 12.05
N PRO A 173 -22.68 2.11 13.03
CA PRO A 173 -23.67 1.74 14.01
C PRO A 173 -23.86 2.97 14.91
N GLN A 174 -25.07 3.23 15.35
CA GLN A 174 -25.30 3.99 16.58
C GLN A 174 -24.78 3.19 17.80
N GLY A 175 -23.53 2.74 17.74
CA GLY A 175 -22.88 1.80 18.63
C GLY A 175 -21.38 1.98 18.46
N ARG A 176 -20.69 2.16 19.59
CA ARG A 176 -19.30 2.60 19.78
C ARG A 176 -18.32 2.24 18.64
N PRO A 177 -17.39 3.15 18.30
CA PRO A 177 -16.35 2.84 17.34
C PRO A 177 -15.44 1.78 17.98
N PHE A 178 -15.17 0.71 17.24
CA PHE A 178 -14.23 -0.35 17.59
C PHE A 178 -14.71 -1.27 18.73
N GLY A 179 -15.17 -2.47 18.38
CA GLY A 179 -15.43 -3.58 19.31
C GLY A 179 -14.16 -4.16 19.95
N LEU A 180 -13.31 -3.29 20.48
CA LEU A 180 -12.19 -3.65 21.34
C LEU A 180 -12.75 -3.97 22.72
N LYS A 181 -12.43 -5.15 23.25
CA LYS A 181 -12.60 -5.42 24.68
C LYS A 181 -11.55 -4.61 25.45
N GLU A 182 -11.95 -4.04 26.58
CA GLU A 182 -11.02 -3.38 27.51
C GLU A 182 -9.81 -4.28 27.78
N PRO A 183 -8.57 -3.77 27.70
CA PRO A 183 -7.45 -4.47 28.30
C PRO A 183 -7.70 -4.49 29.81
N LYS A 184 -7.79 -5.71 30.38
CA LYS A 184 -7.80 -5.86 31.83
C LYS A 184 -6.50 -5.26 32.37
N PRO A 185 -6.56 -4.27 33.27
CA PRO A 185 -5.34 -3.68 33.80
C PRO A 185 -4.79 -4.65 34.85
N GLU A 186 -3.69 -5.34 34.55
CA GLU A 186 -2.81 -5.87 35.58
C GLU A 186 -1.42 -6.26 35.04
N GLY A 187 -0.41 -5.49 35.47
CA GLY A 187 0.91 -5.99 35.83
C GLY A 187 1.87 -6.40 34.72
N LEU A 188 2.85 -5.54 34.45
CA LEU A 188 4.18 -5.98 34.03
C LEU A 188 4.65 -7.15 34.93
N ARG A 189 4.83 -8.35 34.36
CA ARG A 189 5.79 -9.36 34.82
C ARG A 189 5.91 -10.53 33.83
N ASN A 190 7.15 -10.67 33.33
CA ASN A 190 7.88 -11.90 32.98
C ASN A 190 7.38 -12.83 31.87
N ALA A 191 8.24 -12.93 30.84
CA ALA A 191 8.77 -14.15 30.21
C ALA A 191 7.99 -15.46 30.43
N GLY A 192 7.51 -16.04 29.33
CA GLY A 192 7.08 -17.43 29.27
C GLY A 192 6.36 -17.75 27.97
N PHE A 193 6.98 -18.60 27.15
CA PHE A 193 6.28 -19.36 26.11
C PHE A 193 5.06 -20.07 26.73
N HIS A 194 3.85 -19.77 26.26
CA HIS A 194 2.64 -20.56 26.47
C HIS A 194 1.66 -20.23 25.33
N SER A 195 0.86 -21.12 24.74
CA SER A 195 0.77 -22.58 24.66
C SER A 195 -0.33 -22.84 23.61
N GLU A 196 -0.23 -23.89 22.79
CA GLU A 196 -1.11 -24.18 21.62
C GLU A 196 -2.60 -24.47 21.94
N ALA A 197 -3.10 -24.17 23.14
CA ALA A 197 -4.40 -24.66 23.59
C ALA A 197 -5.59 -23.69 23.42
N GLN A 198 -5.38 -22.42 23.05
CA GLN A 198 -6.48 -21.44 22.88
C GLN A 198 -6.87 -21.14 21.42
N ALA A 199 -6.21 -21.76 20.44
CA ALA A 199 -6.48 -21.52 19.01
C ALA A 199 -7.72 -22.25 18.45
N LYS A 200 -8.53 -22.93 19.28
CA LYS A 200 -9.60 -23.84 18.81
C LYS A 200 -11.03 -23.33 18.93
N GLU A 201 -11.27 -22.10 19.36
CA GLU A 201 -12.64 -21.57 19.53
C GLU A 201 -12.88 -20.20 18.87
N GLU A 202 -12.24 -19.95 17.72
CA GLU A 202 -12.60 -18.85 16.80
C GLU A 202 -12.99 -19.37 15.40
N GLY A 203 -13.66 -20.53 15.39
CA GLY A 203 -14.28 -21.10 14.21
C GLY A 203 -15.51 -20.30 13.77
N SER A 204 -15.30 -19.15 13.12
CA SER A 204 -16.06 -18.63 11.96
C SER A 204 -15.74 -17.15 11.69
N ARG A 205 -14.46 -16.75 11.66
CA ARG A 205 -14.13 -15.41 11.15
C ARG A 205 -14.48 -15.34 9.66
N ALA A 206 -15.43 -14.48 9.34
CA ALA A 206 -15.91 -14.18 8.00
C ALA A 206 -14.74 -14.11 7.00
N LYS A 207 -14.87 -14.80 5.86
CA LYS A 207 -13.95 -14.66 4.73
C LYS A 207 -13.72 -13.17 4.46
N ALA A 208 -12.55 -12.64 4.82
CA ALA A 208 -12.14 -11.31 4.42
C ALA A 208 -12.13 -11.28 2.89
N ARG A 209 -13.15 -10.66 2.30
CA ARG A 209 -13.41 -10.67 0.85
C ARG A 209 -12.65 -9.58 0.10
N GLY A 210 -11.71 -8.88 0.72
CA GLY A 210 -10.93 -7.80 0.10
C GLY A 210 -9.49 -7.78 0.58
N SER A 211 -8.60 -7.29 -0.28
CA SER A 211 -7.20 -7.02 0.06
C SER A 211 -7.11 -5.88 1.07
N TYR A 212 -6.18 -5.96 2.03
CA TYR A 212 -5.88 -4.83 2.90
C TYR A 212 -5.29 -3.66 2.10
N LEU A 213 -5.56 -2.43 2.52
CA LEU A 213 -4.94 -1.24 1.96
C LEU A 213 -3.80 -0.80 2.89
N ILE A 214 -2.60 -0.62 2.33
CA ILE A 214 -1.42 -0.18 3.06
C ILE A 214 -1.25 1.31 2.84
N SER A 215 -1.61 2.11 3.83
CA SER A 215 -1.54 3.56 3.74
C SER A 215 -0.08 4.05 3.75
N LEU A 216 0.23 5.01 2.89
CA LEU A 216 1.54 5.64 2.77
C LEU A 216 1.41 7.13 2.49
N LEU A 217 2.38 7.91 2.96
CA LEU A 217 2.59 9.30 2.54
C LEU A 217 3.69 9.39 1.49
N SER A 218 4.79 8.67 1.71
CA SER A 218 5.97 8.72 0.85
C SER A 218 6.43 7.34 0.45
N ASN A 219 7.17 7.26 -0.65
CA ASN A 219 7.97 6.10 -1.01
C ASN A 219 9.15 6.54 -1.91
N HIS A 220 9.88 5.56 -2.42
CA HIS A 220 11.06 5.75 -3.26
C HIS A 220 10.78 6.22 -4.69
N ASP A 221 9.51 6.30 -5.12
CA ASP A 221 9.10 6.69 -6.47
C ASP A 221 8.43 8.06 -6.51
N CYS A 222 7.78 8.47 -5.43
CA CYS A 222 6.86 9.61 -5.42
C CYS A 222 7.39 10.86 -4.72
N GLY A 223 8.56 10.77 -4.08
CA GLY A 223 9.13 11.86 -3.28
C GLY A 223 8.71 11.81 -1.81
N ARG A 224 9.33 12.68 -1.00
CA ARG A 224 9.08 12.76 0.45
C ARG A 224 8.06 13.85 0.76
N PHE A 225 6.97 13.46 1.41
CA PHE A 225 5.89 14.36 1.85
C PHE A 225 6.43 15.53 2.67
N LEU A 226 7.31 15.24 3.62
CA LEU A 226 7.95 16.25 4.48
C LEU A 226 8.75 17.29 3.68
N ALA A 227 9.44 16.86 2.63
CA ALA A 227 10.24 17.77 1.82
C ALA A 227 9.37 18.68 0.95
N GLU A 228 8.21 18.18 0.51
CA GLU A 228 7.26 18.92 -0.34
C GLU A 228 6.42 19.92 0.48
N PHE A 229 5.89 19.51 1.64
CA PHE A 229 4.89 20.30 2.38
C PHE A 229 5.38 20.83 3.73
N GLY A 230 6.55 20.38 4.21
CA GLY A 230 7.07 20.75 5.52
C GLY A 230 6.49 19.95 6.69
N LYS A 231 6.93 20.30 7.90
CA LYS A 231 6.70 19.51 9.13
C LYS A 231 5.23 19.45 9.54
N SER A 232 4.54 20.57 9.66
CA SER A 232 3.16 20.58 10.17
C SER A 232 2.17 19.80 9.28
N PRO A 233 2.19 19.91 7.94
CA PRO A 233 1.38 19.04 7.10
C PRO A 233 1.76 17.56 7.22
N ALA A 234 3.05 17.23 7.37
CA ALA A 234 3.49 15.84 7.53
C ALA A 234 3.01 15.22 8.86
N GLU A 235 3.08 15.97 9.96
CA GLU A 235 2.55 15.55 11.26
C GLU A 235 1.03 15.33 11.20
N PHE A 236 0.29 16.25 10.58
CA PHE A 236 -1.15 16.11 10.43
C PHE A 236 -1.54 14.93 9.52
N SER A 237 -0.89 14.79 8.37
CA SER A 237 -1.18 13.71 7.42
C SER A 237 -0.77 12.34 7.95
N SER A 238 0.26 12.24 8.80
CA SER A 238 0.62 10.99 9.47
C SER A 238 -0.42 10.61 10.54
N ILE A 239 -1.02 11.57 11.25
CA ILE A 239 -2.18 11.27 12.10
C ILE A 239 -3.30 10.64 11.26
N LEU A 240 -3.66 11.23 10.11
CA LEU A 240 -4.67 10.65 9.22
C LEU A 240 -4.29 9.24 8.74
N GLN A 241 -3.02 9.02 8.42
CA GLN A 241 -2.48 7.72 7.98
C GLN A 241 -2.61 6.64 9.06
N PHE A 242 -2.45 7.02 10.32
CA PHE A 242 -2.62 6.13 11.47
C PHE A 242 -4.08 6.03 11.95
N LEU A 243 -5.00 6.82 11.42
CA LEU A 243 -6.44 6.70 11.69
C LEU A 243 -7.15 5.75 10.71
N VAL A 244 -6.62 5.55 9.51
CA VAL A 244 -7.23 4.65 8.52
C VAL A 244 -6.97 3.17 8.84
N LYS A 245 -7.85 2.30 8.32
CA LYS A 245 -7.78 0.84 8.50
C LYS A 245 -6.72 0.23 7.58
N GLY A 246 -5.99 -0.77 8.10
CA GLY A 246 -4.99 -1.53 7.33
C GLY A 246 -3.56 -1.22 7.75
N PRO A 247 -2.54 -1.93 7.26
CA PRO A 247 -1.16 -1.66 7.63
C PRO A 247 -0.73 -0.23 7.28
N THR A 248 0.17 0.35 8.07
CA THR A 248 0.72 1.69 7.84
C THR A 248 2.18 1.57 7.41
N LEU A 249 2.54 2.18 6.28
CA LEU A 249 3.91 2.20 5.76
C LEU A 249 4.56 3.56 6.02
N ILE A 250 5.63 3.56 6.80
CA ILE A 250 6.51 4.71 7.02
C ILE A 250 7.72 4.55 6.10
N TYR A 251 8.03 5.58 5.31
CA TYR A 251 9.22 5.56 4.46
C TYR A 251 10.45 6.00 5.27
N TYR A 252 11.54 5.22 5.19
CA TYR A 252 12.70 5.43 6.07
C TYR A 252 13.18 6.89 6.10
N GLY A 253 13.46 7.39 7.30
CA GLY A 253 13.92 8.75 7.51
C GLY A 253 12.78 9.76 7.62
N GLU A 254 11.55 9.44 7.23
CA GLU A 254 10.41 10.34 7.41
C GLU A 254 10.16 10.64 8.89
N GLU A 255 10.35 9.63 9.74
CA GLU A 255 10.18 9.71 11.19
C GLU A 255 11.25 10.55 11.90
N ILE A 256 12.41 10.78 11.28
CA ILE A 256 13.50 11.58 11.84
C ILE A 256 13.73 12.90 11.09
N GLY A 257 12.83 13.25 10.19
CA GLY A 257 12.90 14.52 9.47
C GLY A 257 13.88 14.53 8.29
N LEU A 258 14.19 13.37 7.70
CA LEU A 258 15.08 13.27 6.53
C LEU A 258 14.50 14.06 5.36
N LYS A 259 15.15 15.19 5.06
CA LYS A 259 14.85 16.04 3.92
C LYS A 259 15.55 15.49 2.68
N GLY A 260 14.76 15.12 1.68
CA GLY A 260 15.18 14.74 0.34
C GLY A 260 14.03 15.06 -0.61
N GLY A 261 14.25 15.95 -1.57
CA GLY A 261 13.19 16.50 -2.42
C GLY A 261 13.16 15.85 -3.81
N GLY A 262 12.07 16.04 -4.54
CA GLY A 262 11.93 15.50 -5.90
C GLY A 262 11.60 14.00 -5.93
N LYS A 263 11.55 13.45 -7.14
CA LYS A 263 11.14 12.05 -7.41
C LYS A 263 12.37 11.15 -7.53
N PHE A 264 12.17 9.84 -7.40
CA PHE A 264 13.20 8.82 -7.63
C PHE A 264 14.47 9.06 -6.79
N GLU A 265 15.61 9.33 -7.43
CA GLU A 265 16.90 9.55 -6.77
C GLU A 265 16.85 10.67 -5.72
N GLY A 266 16.03 11.70 -5.94
CA GLY A 266 15.83 12.77 -4.96
C GLY A 266 15.09 12.34 -3.68
N ALA A 267 14.34 11.23 -3.73
CA ALA A 267 13.71 10.64 -2.55
C ALA A 267 14.67 9.68 -1.79
N ARG A 268 15.74 9.21 -2.44
CA ARG A 268 16.57 8.08 -2.01
C ARG A 268 17.87 8.52 -1.32
N HIS A 269 17.82 9.62 -0.56
CA HIS A 269 18.95 10.13 0.20
C HIS A 269 19.43 9.14 1.27
N PHE A 270 20.73 9.09 1.53
CA PHE A 270 21.30 8.25 2.58
C PHE A 270 20.68 8.54 3.95
N MET A 271 20.44 7.49 4.73
CA MET A 271 20.00 7.60 6.12
C MET A 271 21.07 8.31 6.96
N PRO A 272 20.78 9.44 7.60
CA PRO A 272 21.75 10.13 8.44
C PRO A 272 21.85 9.42 9.79
N TRP A 273 22.76 8.47 9.95
CA TRP A 273 22.89 7.70 11.19
C TRP A 273 23.41 8.51 12.39
N ASP A 274 23.92 9.73 12.16
CA ASP A 274 24.24 10.66 13.24
C ASP A 274 22.95 11.20 13.87
N LYS A 275 22.57 10.65 15.02
CA LYS A 275 21.35 11.01 15.75
C LYS A 275 21.27 12.49 16.16
N ARG A 276 22.37 13.24 16.10
CA ARG A 276 22.37 14.70 16.34
C ARG A 276 21.63 15.46 15.25
N SER A 277 21.52 14.91 14.05
CA SER A 277 20.79 15.52 12.93
C SER A 277 19.31 15.13 12.86
N TRP A 278 18.84 14.28 13.77
CA TRP A 278 17.44 13.80 13.76
C TRP A 278 16.51 14.86 14.35
N ASP A 279 15.33 15.00 13.74
CA ASP A 279 14.20 15.68 14.37
C ASP A 279 13.60 14.75 15.44
N LYS A 280 13.98 14.98 16.70
CA LYS A 280 13.56 14.14 17.83
C LYS A 280 12.07 14.26 18.15
N GLU A 281 11.50 15.45 17.97
CA GLU A 281 10.07 15.67 18.18
C GLU A 281 9.25 14.88 17.15
N LEU A 282 9.71 14.86 15.89
CA LEU A 282 9.04 14.07 14.86
C LEU A 282 9.16 12.57 15.14
N LEU A 283 10.30 12.12 15.67
CA LEU A 283 10.47 10.72 16.05
C LEU A 283 9.52 10.34 17.19
N GLU A 284 9.43 11.18 18.23
CA GLU A 284 8.49 11.01 19.34
C GLU A 284 7.02 11.01 18.86
N HIS A 285 6.69 11.86 17.89
CA HIS A 285 5.37 11.87 17.25
C HIS A 285 5.04 10.52 16.60
N TYR A 286 5.93 9.99 15.74
CA TYR A 286 5.70 8.68 15.10
C TYR A 286 5.69 7.53 16.12
N GLN A 287 6.54 7.57 17.15
CA GLN A 287 6.51 6.58 18.23
C GLN A 287 5.19 6.64 19.00
N GLY A 288 4.67 7.83 19.27
CA GLY A 288 3.36 8.04 19.88
C GLY A 288 2.23 7.48 19.02
N LEU A 289 2.24 7.74 17.71
CA LEU A 289 1.27 7.18 16.77
C LEU A 289 1.31 5.65 16.73
N CYS A 290 2.51 5.05 16.72
CA CYS A 290 2.67 3.60 16.81
C CYS A 290 2.14 3.03 18.14
N GLY A 291 2.41 3.71 19.26
CA GLY A 291 1.88 3.33 20.57
C GLY A 291 0.35 3.35 20.60
N LEU A 292 -0.27 4.42 20.09
CA LEU A 292 -1.73 4.56 20.02
C LEU A 292 -2.40 3.52 19.12
N ARG A 293 -1.71 3.04 18.08
CA ARG A 293 -2.25 2.02 17.16
C ARG A 293 -2.15 0.60 17.71
N THR A 294 -1.31 0.39 18.72
CA THR A 294 -1.05 -0.94 19.31
C THR A 294 -1.70 -1.14 20.68
N SER A 295 -2.24 -0.07 21.29
CA SER A 295 -3.07 -0.10 22.51
C SER A 295 -4.50 -0.52 22.24
#